data_AF-A0A933R2L2-F1
#
_entry.id   AF-A0A933R2L2-F1
#
_cell.length_a   1.000
_cell.length_b   1.000
_cell.length_c   1.000
_cell.angle_alpha   90.00
_cell.angle_beta   90.00
_cell.angle_gamma   90.00
#
_symmetry.space_group_name_H-M   'P 1'
#
loop_
_entity.id
_entity.type
_entity.pdbx_description
1 polymer ?
#
loop_
_entity_poly.entity_id
_entity_poly.type
_entity_poly.pdbx_seq_one_letter_code
_entity_poly.pdbx_strand_id
1 'polypeptide(L)'
;MSAPKLVLHPQAHDLAPSREAIALALHNIGLIGAAFSLDGNTHFQTGPDFLDGISFLGCAPSIQLDPPAQQITHAARSGQFCHIHIPAVTEQPRLRCRIGQGPRCRRCRVDIPPHLILVPSALIACPDCGHISPAAGLNWRQSGGYARVYLDIWGIHTGEAVPSDRLLDRLAVASGVPWRFFYIED
;
A
#
# COMPACT_ATOMS: atom_id res chain seq x y z
N MET A 1 -11.19 -11.33 11.57
CA MET A 1 -11.10 -9.86 11.64
C MET A 1 -10.16 -9.42 10.54
N SER A 2 -10.57 -8.39 9.83
CA SER A 2 -9.77 -7.80 8.78
C SER A 2 -8.56 -7.09 9.38
N ALA A 3 -7.37 -7.26 8.81
CA ALA A 3 -6.18 -6.57 9.30
C ALA A 3 -5.97 -5.25 8.57
N PRO A 4 -5.75 -4.15 9.31
CA PRO A 4 -5.53 -2.83 8.73
C PRO A 4 -4.14 -2.76 8.08
N LYS A 5 -4.06 -2.10 6.92
CA LYS A 5 -2.83 -1.95 6.15
C LYS A 5 -2.68 -0.55 5.60
N LEU A 6 -1.46 -0.03 5.71
CA LEU A 6 -0.95 1.03 4.85
C LEU A 6 -0.32 0.37 3.62
N VAL A 7 -0.82 0.70 2.43
CA VAL A 7 -0.38 0.11 1.17
C VAL A 7 0.31 1.16 0.32
N LEU A 8 1.54 0.86 -0.10
CA LEU A 8 2.33 1.69 -1.00
C LEU A 8 2.34 1.07 -2.40
N HIS A 9 2.35 1.91 -3.43
CA HIS A 9 2.42 1.47 -4.82
C HIS A 9 3.09 2.53 -5.72
N PRO A 10 3.72 2.13 -6.85
CA PRO A 10 4.26 3.08 -7.81
C PRO A 10 3.14 3.91 -8.47
N GLN A 11 3.43 5.17 -8.77
CA GLN A 11 2.51 6.06 -9.50
C GLN A 11 2.33 5.64 -10.96
N ALA A 12 3.36 5.04 -11.57
CA ALA A 12 3.27 4.40 -12.88
C ALA A 12 2.67 3.00 -12.73
N HIS A 13 1.40 2.85 -13.12
CA HIS A 13 0.60 1.64 -12.87
C HIS A 13 1.09 0.39 -13.64
N ASP A 14 1.66 0.59 -14.83
CA ASP A 14 2.17 -0.50 -15.68
C ASP A 14 3.60 -0.94 -15.34
N LEU A 15 4.30 -0.16 -14.50
CA LEU A 15 5.65 -0.49 -14.09
C LEU A 15 5.63 -1.67 -13.11
N ALA A 16 6.55 -2.60 -13.31
CA ALA A 16 6.76 -3.76 -12.46
C ALA A 16 8.21 -3.83 -11.95
N PRO A 17 8.59 -2.98 -10.98
CA PRO A 17 9.86 -3.16 -10.28
C PRO A 17 9.90 -4.57 -9.66
N SER A 18 11.07 -5.21 -9.72
CA SER A 18 11.23 -6.55 -9.13
C SER A 18 11.03 -6.50 -7.61
N ARG A 19 10.45 -7.57 -7.06
CA ARG A 19 10.23 -7.71 -5.62
C ARG A 19 11.57 -7.70 -4.87
N GLU A 20 12.59 -8.29 -5.47
CA GLU A 20 13.94 -8.42 -4.92
C GLU A 20 14.60 -7.04 -4.82
N ALA A 21 14.47 -6.17 -5.83
CA ALA A 21 14.97 -4.80 -5.78
C ALA A 21 14.28 -3.97 -4.70
N ILE A 22 12.96 -4.11 -4.55
CA ILE A 22 12.20 -3.45 -3.48
C ILE A 22 12.67 -3.95 -2.11
N ALA A 23 12.72 -5.27 -1.91
CA ALA A 23 13.17 -5.85 -0.65
C ALA A 23 14.59 -5.38 -0.27
N LEU A 24 15.51 -5.36 -1.24
CA LEU A 24 16.86 -4.85 -1.03
C LEU A 24 16.86 -3.36 -0.64
N ALA A 25 16.07 -2.53 -1.33
CA ALA A 25 15.96 -1.10 -1.01
C ALA A 25 15.41 -0.88 0.42
N LEU A 26 14.40 -1.65 0.82
CA LEU A 26 13.82 -1.60 2.15
C LEU A 26 14.79 -2.08 3.24
N HIS A 27 15.57 -3.12 2.95
CA HIS A 27 16.58 -3.63 3.86
C HIS A 27 17.71 -2.61 4.07
N ASN A 28 18.19 -1.99 2.98
CA ASN A 28 19.27 -1.01 3.02
C ASN A 28 18.94 0.25 3.82
N ILE A 29 17.66 0.58 3.98
CA ILE A 29 17.22 1.72 4.79
C ILE A 29 16.76 1.32 6.19
N GLY A 30 16.92 0.04 6.55
CA GLY A 30 16.53 -0.51 7.85
C GLY A 30 15.02 -0.62 8.06
N LEU A 31 14.18 -0.59 7.01
CA LEU A 31 12.72 -0.71 7.16
C LEU A 31 12.28 -2.14 7.48
N ILE A 32 12.94 -3.15 6.89
CA ILE A 32 12.61 -4.57 7.07
C ILE A 32 13.71 -5.32 7.82
N GLY A 33 13.29 -6.20 8.74
CA GLY A 33 14.13 -7.09 9.52
C GLY A 33 14.02 -8.55 9.07
N ALA A 34 13.99 -9.47 10.04
CA ALA A 34 13.97 -10.91 9.77
C ALA A 34 12.70 -11.34 9.01
N ALA A 35 12.88 -12.27 8.06
CA ALA A 35 11.78 -12.86 7.32
C ALA A 35 11.07 -13.95 8.15
N PHE A 36 9.75 -14.06 8.00
CA PHE A 36 8.94 -15.14 8.55
C PHE A 36 7.87 -15.56 7.54
N SER A 37 7.35 -16.79 7.71
CA SER A 37 6.28 -17.31 6.86
C SER A 37 4.91 -17.02 7.47
N LEU A 38 4.00 -16.46 6.68
CA LEU A 38 2.60 -16.32 7.01
C LEU A 38 1.76 -16.76 5.82
N ASP A 39 0.92 -17.78 6.02
CA ASP A 39 0.00 -18.29 4.99
C ASP A 39 0.70 -18.66 3.66
N GLY A 40 1.94 -19.16 3.76
CA GLY A 40 2.76 -19.53 2.60
C GLY A 40 3.46 -18.35 1.91
N ASN A 41 3.28 -17.12 2.40
CA ASN A 41 3.93 -15.93 1.90
C ASN A 41 5.08 -15.49 2.81
N THR A 42 6.10 -14.87 2.22
CA THR A 42 7.22 -14.27 2.96
C THR A 42 6.83 -12.89 3.47
N HIS A 43 6.79 -12.74 4.79
CA HIS A 43 6.61 -11.47 5.47
C HIS A 43 7.93 -11.10 6.17
N PHE A 44 8.09 -9.83 6.50
CA PHE A 44 9.26 -9.30 7.19
C PHE A 44 8.83 -8.60 8.47
N GLN A 45 9.56 -8.85 9.54
CA GLN A 45 9.47 -8.03 10.75
C GLN A 45 9.92 -6.59 10.43
N THR A 46 9.57 -5.65 11.29
CA THR A 46 10.10 -4.29 11.21
C THR A 46 11.61 -4.29 11.44
N GLY A 47 12.33 -3.43 10.71
CA GLY A 47 13.76 -3.23 10.90
C GLY A 47 14.06 -2.11 11.90
N PRO A 48 15.35 -1.91 12.24
CA PRO A 48 15.76 -0.95 13.27
C PRO A 48 15.39 0.50 12.95
N ASP A 49 15.27 0.86 11.66
CA ASP A 49 14.96 2.21 11.19
C ASP A 49 13.49 2.32 10.73
N PHE A 50 12.61 1.40 11.16
CA PHE A 50 11.21 1.40 10.72
C PHE A 50 10.50 2.73 11.01
N LEU A 51 10.74 3.31 12.18
CA LEU A 51 10.14 4.58 12.60
C LEU A 51 10.72 5.80 11.86
N ASP A 52 11.87 5.67 11.20
CA ASP A 52 12.39 6.71 10.29
C ASP A 52 11.69 6.65 8.93
N GLY A 53 11.24 5.45 8.54
CA GLY A 53 10.52 5.20 7.29
C GLY A 53 9.02 5.49 7.36
N ILE A 54 8.43 5.46 8.56
CA ILE A 54 7.00 5.59 8.80
C ILE A 54 6.75 6.59 9.93
N SER A 55 6.09 7.70 9.59
CA SER A 55 5.73 8.76 10.54
C SER A 55 4.34 8.51 11.11
N PHE A 56 4.26 8.18 12.40
CA PHE A 56 3.00 8.03 13.09
C PHE A 56 2.43 9.39 13.53
N LEU A 57 1.13 9.55 13.33
CA LEU A 57 0.39 10.78 13.58
C LEU A 57 -0.34 10.68 14.92
N GLY A 58 -0.14 11.66 15.80
CA GLY A 58 -0.79 11.74 17.11
C GLY A 58 0.17 11.66 18.29
N CYS A 59 -0.34 11.91 19.49
CA CYS A 59 0.51 12.13 20.68
C CYS A 59 0.95 10.83 21.39
N ALA A 60 0.29 9.69 21.13
CA ALA A 60 0.61 8.40 21.75
C ALA A 60 -0.04 7.20 21.01
N PRO A 61 0.37 6.90 19.76
CA PRO A 61 -0.10 5.72 19.06
C PRO A 61 0.39 4.45 19.77
N SER A 62 -0.49 3.46 19.95
CA SER A 62 -0.14 2.15 20.53
C SER A 62 0.51 1.28 19.44
N ILE A 63 1.75 1.61 19.07
CA ILE A 63 2.49 0.92 18.02
C ILE A 63 3.13 -0.33 18.60
N GLN A 64 2.69 -1.50 18.13
CA GLN A 64 3.36 -2.76 18.43
C GLN A 64 4.29 -3.10 17.26
N LEU A 65 5.60 -3.01 17.47
CA LEU A 65 6.61 -3.38 16.46
C LEU A 65 7.08 -4.82 16.62
N ASP A 66 7.24 -5.25 17.87
CA ASP A 66 7.75 -6.58 18.19
C ASP A 66 6.63 -7.62 18.10
N PRO A 67 6.88 -8.75 17.41
CA PRO A 67 5.96 -9.86 17.44
C PRO A 67 5.86 -10.44 18.85
N PRO A 68 4.68 -10.95 19.26
CA PRO A 68 4.57 -11.66 20.53
C PRO A 68 5.43 -12.95 20.50
N ALA A 69 6.03 -13.28 21.64
CA ALA A 69 6.92 -14.44 21.79
C ALA A 69 6.27 -15.79 21.43
N GLN A 70 4.94 -15.86 21.48
CA GLN A 70 4.14 -17.00 21.07
C GLN A 70 3.04 -16.52 20.11
N GLN A 71 2.60 -17.39 19.20
CA GLN A 71 1.48 -17.13 18.28
C GLN A 71 1.70 -15.99 17.27
N ILE A 72 2.95 -15.80 16.80
CA ILE A 72 3.31 -14.80 15.78
C ILE A 72 2.38 -14.81 14.56
N THR A 73 1.97 -15.99 14.08
CA THR A 73 1.10 -16.11 12.90
C THR A 73 -0.29 -15.55 13.17
N HIS A 74 -0.89 -15.85 14.33
CA HIS A 74 -2.21 -15.32 14.70
C HIS A 74 -2.16 -13.80 14.91
N ALA A 75 -1.14 -13.32 15.60
CA ALA A 75 -0.93 -11.89 15.82
C ALA A 75 -0.70 -11.14 14.50
N ALA A 76 0.06 -11.72 13.58
CA ALA A 76 0.29 -11.13 12.26
C ALA A 76 -1.00 -11.07 11.45
N ARG A 77 -1.78 -12.16 11.38
CA ARG A 77 -3.07 -12.18 10.66
C ARG A 77 -4.07 -11.15 11.16
N SER A 78 -4.01 -10.78 12.43
CA SER A 78 -4.91 -9.79 13.03
C SER A 78 -4.34 -8.37 13.03
N GLY A 79 -3.12 -8.17 12.51
CA GLY A 79 -2.47 -6.86 12.51
C GLY A 79 -2.09 -6.37 13.92
N GLN A 80 -1.88 -7.28 14.87
CA GLN A 80 -1.51 -6.93 16.25
C GLN A 80 -0.09 -6.35 16.37
N PHE A 81 0.73 -6.47 15.34
CA PHE A 81 2.02 -5.83 15.24
C PHE A 81 2.34 -5.46 13.79
N CYS A 82 3.20 -4.45 13.62
CA CYS A 82 3.64 -3.98 12.32
C CYS A 82 4.52 -5.03 11.65
N HIS A 83 4.22 -5.34 10.40
CA HIS A 83 5.06 -6.19 9.58
C HIS A 83 4.83 -5.90 8.10
N ILE A 84 5.80 -6.27 7.28
CA ILE A 84 5.86 -5.87 5.88
C ILE A 84 5.67 -7.10 5.01
N HIS A 85 4.88 -6.96 3.95
CA HIS A 85 4.73 -7.96 2.90
C HIS A 85 4.88 -7.29 1.54
N ILE A 86 5.60 -7.94 0.63
CA ILE A 86 5.71 -7.51 -0.78
C ILE A 86 5.00 -8.58 -1.62
N PRO A 87 3.72 -8.36 -1.99
CA PRO A 87 2.98 -9.28 -2.84
C PRO A 87 3.70 -9.59 -4.16
N ALA A 88 3.35 -10.73 -4.75
CA ALA A 88 3.82 -11.08 -6.09
C ALA A 88 3.39 -10.02 -7.13
N VAL A 89 4.30 -9.71 -8.05
CA VAL A 89 4.04 -8.80 -9.17
C VAL A 89 2.97 -9.40 -10.06
N THR A 90 1.95 -8.61 -10.41
CA THR A 90 0.89 -9.07 -11.31
C THR A 90 1.22 -8.81 -12.77
N GLU A 91 0.70 -9.66 -13.67
CA GLU A 91 0.90 -9.51 -15.12
C GLU A 91 0.32 -8.20 -15.65
N GLN A 92 -0.87 -7.83 -15.15
CA GLN A 92 -1.57 -6.59 -15.47
C GLN A 92 -1.85 -5.78 -14.20
N PRO A 93 -1.97 -4.45 -14.27
CA PRO A 93 -2.29 -3.65 -13.11
C PRO A 93 -3.66 -4.05 -12.54
N ARG A 94 -3.72 -4.18 -11.22
CA ARG A 94 -4.95 -4.53 -10.50
C ARG A 94 -5.41 -3.36 -9.66
N LEU A 95 -6.71 -3.28 -9.41
CA LEU A 95 -7.27 -2.34 -8.45
C LEU A 95 -7.22 -2.96 -7.05
N ARG A 96 -6.74 -2.19 -6.08
CA ARG A 96 -6.96 -2.43 -4.66
C ARG A 96 -7.60 -1.19 -4.06
N CYS A 97 -8.72 -1.35 -3.37
CA CYS A 97 -9.42 -0.24 -2.74
C CYS A 97 -10.22 -0.69 -1.53
N ARG A 98 -10.46 0.24 -0.60
CA ARG A 98 -11.35 0.05 0.53
C ARG A 98 -12.79 -0.09 0.05
N ILE A 99 -13.49 -1.07 0.60
CA ILE A 99 -14.91 -1.31 0.30
C ILE A 99 -15.73 -0.06 0.64
N GLY A 100 -16.62 0.35 -0.27
CA GLY A 100 -17.53 1.48 -0.08
C GLY A 100 -16.91 2.87 -0.27
N GLN A 101 -15.60 2.98 -0.55
CA GLN A 101 -14.92 4.27 -0.77
C GLN A 101 -14.40 4.37 -2.21
N GLY A 102 -15.30 4.71 -3.13
CA GLY A 102 -14.98 4.89 -4.56
C GLY A 102 -14.16 6.15 -4.85
N PRO A 103 -13.55 6.23 -6.04
CA PRO A 103 -12.74 7.39 -6.42
C PRO A 103 -13.60 8.54 -6.95
N ARG A 104 -12.99 9.72 -7.07
CA ARG A 104 -13.57 10.92 -7.69
C ARG A 104 -12.90 11.25 -9.01
N CYS A 105 -13.63 11.91 -9.90
CA CYS A 105 -13.05 12.55 -11.07
C CYS A 105 -12.01 13.59 -10.63
N ARG A 106 -10.81 13.61 -11.22
CA ARG A 106 -9.81 14.66 -10.91
C ARG A 106 -10.22 16.05 -11.42
N ARG A 107 -11.11 16.11 -12.42
CA ARG A 107 -11.54 17.36 -13.06
C ARG A 107 -12.69 18.02 -12.32
N CYS A 108 -13.86 17.38 -12.24
CA CYS A 108 -15.05 17.95 -11.60
C CYS A 108 -15.28 17.47 -10.16
N ARG A 109 -14.50 16.50 -9.67
CA ARG A 109 -14.59 15.92 -8.32
C ARG A 109 -15.87 15.14 -8.01
N VAL A 110 -16.74 14.89 -9.00
CA VAL A 110 -17.87 13.95 -8.83
C VAL A 110 -17.37 12.54 -8.51
N ASP A 111 -18.11 11.80 -7.70
CA ASP A 111 -17.82 10.39 -7.43
C ASP A 111 -18.01 9.57 -8.71
N ILE A 112 -17.07 8.64 -8.97
CA ILE A 112 -17.14 7.73 -10.10
C ILE A 112 -17.89 6.47 -9.65
N PRO A 113 -19.00 6.10 -10.33
CA PRO A 113 -19.77 4.91 -10.00
C PRO A 113 -18.92 3.62 -10.01
N PRO A 114 -19.13 2.69 -9.06
CA PRO A 114 -18.38 1.43 -8.97
C PRO A 114 -18.39 0.61 -10.27
N HIS A 115 -19.51 0.54 -10.99
CA HIS A 115 -19.60 -0.24 -12.22
C HIS A 115 -18.64 0.24 -13.33
N LEU A 116 -18.17 1.49 -13.29
CA LEU A 116 -17.20 2.02 -14.25
C LEU A 116 -15.75 1.65 -13.90
N ILE A 117 -15.47 1.29 -12.65
CA ILE A 117 -14.11 0.93 -12.17
C ILE A 117 -13.88 -0.58 -12.07
N LEU A 118 -14.95 -1.39 -12.20
CA LEU A 118 -14.86 -2.85 -12.10
C LEU A 118 -14.27 -3.52 -13.35
N VAL A 119 -14.09 -2.79 -14.45
CA VAL A 119 -13.50 -3.30 -15.68
C VAL A 119 -12.01 -2.97 -15.70
N PRO A 120 -11.11 -3.97 -15.56
CA PRO A 120 -9.67 -3.74 -15.65
C PRO A 120 -9.29 -3.17 -17.02
N SER A 121 -8.33 -2.25 -17.04
CA SER A 121 -7.70 -1.73 -18.27
C SER A 121 -8.59 -0.85 -19.16
N ALA A 122 -9.81 -0.48 -18.72
CA ALA A 122 -10.66 0.45 -19.46
C ALA A 122 -10.32 1.91 -19.15
N LEU A 123 -10.37 2.76 -20.17
CA LEU A 123 -10.46 4.20 -19.98
C LEU A 123 -11.85 4.52 -19.39
N ILE A 124 -11.85 5.30 -18.31
CA ILE A 124 -13.05 5.64 -17.56
C ILE A 124 -13.46 7.06 -17.94
N ALA A 125 -14.65 7.19 -18.52
CA ALA A 125 -15.28 8.49 -18.77
C ALA A 125 -16.07 8.94 -17.54
N CYS A 126 -15.81 10.16 -17.08
CA CYS A 126 -16.60 10.79 -16.02
C CYS A 126 -18.03 11.05 -16.52
N PRO A 127 -19.07 10.60 -15.79
CA PRO A 127 -20.47 10.77 -16.23
C PRO A 127 -20.94 12.23 -16.21
N ASP A 128 -20.25 13.10 -15.47
CA ASP A 128 -20.62 14.50 -15.29
C ASP A 128 -19.89 15.43 -16.29
N CYS A 129 -18.55 15.37 -16.34
CA CYS A 129 -17.76 16.28 -17.17
C CYS A 129 -17.13 15.63 -18.41
N GLY A 130 -17.38 14.34 -18.65
CA GLY A 130 -16.85 13.61 -19.81
C GLY A 130 -15.33 13.39 -19.80
N HIS A 131 -14.59 13.82 -18.77
CA HIS A 131 -13.15 13.61 -18.70
C HIS A 131 -12.81 12.11 -18.70
N ILE A 132 -11.87 11.72 -19.55
CA ILE A 132 -11.46 10.33 -19.74
C ILE A 132 -10.08 10.12 -19.08
N SER A 133 -9.97 9.08 -18.25
CA SER A 133 -8.71 8.72 -17.60
C SER A 133 -8.65 7.22 -17.30
N PRO A 134 -7.46 6.59 -17.21
CA PRO A 134 -7.35 5.24 -16.64
C PRO A 134 -7.74 5.24 -15.15
N ALA A 135 -7.98 4.07 -14.57
CA ALA A 135 -8.29 3.93 -13.13
C ALA A 135 -7.21 4.58 -12.23
N ALA A 136 -5.93 4.46 -12.57
CA ALA A 136 -4.82 5.14 -11.87
C ALA A 136 -4.93 6.68 -11.91
N GLY A 137 -5.58 7.22 -12.93
CA GLY A 137 -5.81 8.64 -13.13
C GLY A 137 -6.93 9.23 -12.26
N LEU A 138 -7.72 8.41 -11.57
CA LEU A 138 -8.79 8.91 -10.70
C LEU A 138 -8.28 9.38 -9.33
N ASN A 139 -9.07 10.19 -8.63
CA ASN A 139 -8.77 10.63 -7.26
C ASN A 139 -9.31 9.63 -6.24
N TRP A 140 -8.45 8.71 -5.80
CA TRP A 140 -8.79 7.68 -4.82
C TRP A 140 -8.79 8.13 -3.36
N ARG A 141 -8.49 9.40 -3.03
CA ARG A 141 -8.57 9.91 -1.63
C ARG A 141 -7.90 9.01 -0.56
N GLN A 142 -6.77 8.40 -0.89
CA GLN A 142 -6.08 7.42 -0.02
C GLN A 142 -6.94 6.19 0.37
N SER A 143 -7.95 5.85 -0.42
CA SER A 143 -8.79 4.66 -0.27
C SER A 143 -8.57 3.62 -1.37
N GLY A 144 -7.58 3.80 -2.25
CA GLY A 144 -7.24 2.81 -3.26
C GLY A 144 -6.07 3.21 -4.17
N GLY A 145 -5.63 2.23 -4.96
CA GLY A 145 -4.56 2.37 -5.94
C GLY A 145 -4.68 1.31 -7.04
N TYR A 146 -4.15 1.64 -8.22
CA TYR A 146 -4.15 0.78 -9.40
C TYR A 146 -2.71 0.58 -9.87
N ALA A 147 -2.17 -0.63 -9.69
CA ALA A 147 -0.76 -0.93 -9.96
C ALA A 147 -0.52 -2.44 -10.14
N ARG A 148 0.66 -2.81 -10.65
CA ARG A 148 1.13 -4.20 -10.72
C ARG A 148 1.89 -4.67 -9.47
N VAL A 149 2.40 -3.71 -8.71
CA VAL A 149 3.25 -3.94 -7.54
C VAL A 149 2.69 -3.15 -6.37
N TYR A 150 2.70 -3.80 -5.21
CA TYR A 150 2.29 -3.23 -3.96
C TYR A 150 3.31 -3.55 -2.88
N LEU A 151 3.29 -2.76 -1.83
CA LEU A 151 4.00 -2.98 -0.58
C LEU A 151 2.99 -2.80 0.54
N ASP A 152 2.76 -3.87 1.31
CA ASP A 152 1.77 -3.89 2.38
C ASP A 152 2.50 -3.74 3.72
N ILE A 153 2.14 -2.72 4.48
CA ILE A 153 2.56 -2.53 5.86
C ILE A 153 1.34 -2.77 6.74
N TRP A 154 1.33 -3.91 7.41
CA TRP A 154 0.24 -4.38 8.24
C TRP A 154 0.27 -3.73 9.62
N GLY A 155 -0.87 -3.70 10.30
CA GLY A 155 -0.97 -3.15 11.66
C GLY A 155 -0.99 -1.62 11.71
N ILE A 156 -1.27 -0.96 10.58
CA ILE A 156 -1.41 0.50 10.49
C ILE A 156 -2.85 0.85 10.13
N HIS A 157 -3.57 1.51 11.06
CA HIS A 157 -4.92 1.98 10.79
C HIS A 157 -4.96 3.21 9.88
N THR A 158 -6.13 3.44 9.29
CA THR A 158 -6.38 4.60 8.43
C THR A 158 -6.02 5.90 9.13
N GLY A 159 -5.04 6.64 8.59
CA GLY A 159 -4.61 7.94 9.11
C GLY A 159 -3.72 7.88 10.35
N GLU A 160 -3.37 6.70 10.84
CA GLU A 160 -2.49 6.53 12.01
C GLU A 160 -1.02 6.79 11.67
N ALA A 161 -0.60 6.47 10.44
CA ALA A 161 0.77 6.70 10.00
C ALA A 161 0.87 6.97 8.51
N VAL A 162 1.86 7.76 8.12
CA VAL A 162 2.18 8.06 6.73
C VAL A 162 3.62 7.63 6.41
N PRO A 163 3.91 7.21 5.17
CA PRO A 163 5.29 6.96 4.78
C PRO A 163 6.08 8.28 4.79
N SER A 164 7.32 8.23 5.29
CA SER A 164 8.21 9.38 5.26
C SER A 164 8.75 9.62 3.85
N ASP A 165 9.20 10.85 3.58
CA ASP A 165 9.83 11.21 2.31
C ASP A 165 11.06 10.32 2.03
N ARG A 166 11.85 9.99 3.06
CA ARG A 166 12.99 9.07 2.97
C ARG A 166 12.58 7.71 2.38
N LEU A 167 11.45 7.14 2.84
CA LEU A 167 10.96 5.87 2.33
C LEU A 167 10.48 6.01 0.86
N LEU A 168 9.68 7.03 0.57
CA LEU A 168 9.15 7.26 -0.78
C LEU A 168 10.27 7.52 -1.80
N ASP A 169 11.27 8.31 -1.45
CA ASP A 169 12.43 8.61 -2.30
C ASP A 169 13.25 7.36 -2.57
N ARG A 170 13.45 6.50 -1.56
CA ARG A 170 14.23 5.27 -1.71
C ARG A 170 13.52 4.24 -2.59
N LEU A 171 12.21 4.10 -2.44
CA LEU A 171 11.38 3.32 -3.36
C LEU A 171 11.40 3.92 -4.77
N ALA A 172 11.38 5.24 -4.89
CA ALA A 172 11.44 5.92 -6.18
C ALA A 172 12.77 5.70 -6.89
N VAL A 173 13.91 5.76 -6.19
CA VAL A 173 15.22 5.42 -6.77
C VAL A 173 15.27 3.95 -7.21
N ALA A 174 14.77 3.03 -6.38
CA ALA A 174 14.81 1.60 -6.69
C ALA A 174 13.91 1.20 -7.88
N SER A 175 12.83 1.94 -8.11
CA SER A 175 11.85 1.66 -9.16
C SER A 175 11.93 2.59 -10.37
N GLY A 176 12.59 3.75 -10.24
CA GLY A 176 12.62 4.79 -11.26
C GLY A 176 11.36 5.66 -11.34
N VAL A 177 10.39 5.51 -10.43
CA VAL A 177 9.14 6.30 -10.44
C VAL A 177 8.68 6.67 -9.03
N PRO A 178 7.97 7.80 -8.83
CA PRO A 178 7.40 8.15 -7.53
C PRO A 178 6.41 7.12 -7.01
N TRP A 179 6.27 7.03 -5.69
CA TRP A 179 5.33 6.15 -5.01
C TRP A 179 4.21 6.93 -4.33
N ARG A 180 3.06 6.28 -4.17
CA ARG A 180 1.88 6.79 -3.48
C ARG A 180 1.39 5.75 -2.49
N PHE A 181 0.49 6.16 -1.61
CA PHE A 181 -0.06 5.27 -0.59
C PHE A 181 -1.57 5.46 -0.41
N PHE A 182 -2.19 4.43 0.17
CA PHE A 182 -3.58 4.39 0.59
C PHE A 182 -3.75 3.41 1.76
N TYR A 183 -4.93 3.39 2.36
CA TYR A 183 -5.25 2.50 3.47
C TYR A 183 -6.35 1.51 3.08
N ILE A 184 -6.25 0.28 3.56
CA ILE A 184 -7.27 -0.76 3.43
C ILE A 184 -7.45 -1.54 4.73
N GLU A 185 -8.63 -2.10 4.87
CA GLU A 185 -9.02 -3.07 5.89
C GLU A 185 -9.68 -4.21 5.10
N ASP A 186 -8.93 -5.30 4.87
CA ASP A 186 -9.36 -6.53 4.15
C ASP A 186 -9.85 -7.64 5.08
#